data_AF-X1M972-F1
#
_entry.id   AF-X1M972-F1
#
_cell.length_a   1.000
_cell.length_b   1.000
_cell.length_c   1.000
_cell.angle_alpha   90.00
_cell.angle_beta   90.00
_cell.angle_gamma   90.00
#
_symmetry.space_group_name_H-M   'P 1'
#
loop_
_entity.id
_entity.type
_entity.pdbx_description
1 polymer ?
#
loop_
_entity_poly.entity_id
_entity_poly.type
_entity_poly.pdbx_seq_one_letter_code
_entity_poly.pdbx_strand_id
1 'polypeptide(L)'
;MPKRVKILIFILSLFLFTGFFVNSVQASSESFICAVYFTKIGCSVCAETDPVVLSQLTEKHPNLVIIEYEFVYQPENVPVMSEYYLTYNLPGWVPLILFENKYSVGRSILDAVKEKVEKYEFNKCLLLNGSSIGFEDLDVNELPGNPKIWANGRVFIKTNEGGVSNELLKQSLFNEDLNKVFKGIKFEKIE
;
A
#
# COMPACT_ATOMS: atom_id res chain seq x y z
N MET A 1 -2.09 -61.29 -24.19
CA MET A 1 -1.37 -60.00 -24.27
C MET A 1 0.10 -60.22 -23.92
N PRO A 2 1.06 -59.85 -24.79
CA PRO A 2 2.49 -60.11 -24.56
C PRO A 2 2.97 -59.41 -23.28
N LYS A 3 3.83 -60.05 -22.48
CA LYS A 3 4.37 -59.47 -21.22
C LYS A 3 4.97 -58.08 -21.40
N ARG A 4 5.55 -57.79 -22.57
CA ARG A 4 6.13 -56.48 -22.93
C ARG A 4 5.08 -55.37 -23.09
N VAL A 5 3.86 -55.70 -23.52
CA VAL A 5 2.76 -54.72 -23.70
C VAL A 5 2.16 -54.32 -22.34
N LYS A 6 2.11 -55.26 -21.38
CA LYS A 6 1.63 -54.96 -20.01
C LYS A 6 2.58 -54.01 -19.25
N ILE A 7 3.89 -54.16 -19.44
CA ILE A 7 4.90 -53.29 -18.82
C ILE A 7 4.84 -51.88 -19.40
N LEU A 8 4.67 -51.75 -20.73
CA LEU A 8 4.56 -50.45 -21.38
C LEU A 8 3.31 -49.68 -20.92
N ILE A 9 2.17 -50.38 -20.77
CA ILE A 9 0.92 -49.78 -20.26
C ILE A 9 1.06 -49.37 -18.80
N PHE A 10 1.76 -50.15 -17.98
CA PHE A 10 1.98 -49.82 -16.58
C PHE A 10 2.87 -48.57 -16.42
N ILE A 11 3.94 -48.45 -17.20
CA ILE A 11 4.82 -47.26 -17.20
C ILE A 11 4.07 -46.03 -17.73
N LEU A 12 3.23 -46.17 -18.76
CA LEU A 12 2.41 -45.08 -19.29
C LEU A 12 1.35 -44.61 -18.27
N SER A 13 0.77 -45.54 -17.50
CA SER A 13 -0.18 -45.22 -16.43
C SER A 13 0.48 -44.55 -15.22
N LEU A 14 1.74 -44.86 -14.93
CA LEU A 14 2.50 -44.26 -13.84
C LEU A 14 2.91 -42.81 -14.17
N PHE A 15 3.21 -42.53 -15.45
CA PHE A 15 3.51 -41.17 -15.92
C PHE A 15 2.28 -40.26 -15.97
N LEU A 16 1.09 -40.83 -16.19
CA LEU A 16 -0.18 -40.10 -16.14
C LEU A 16 -0.62 -39.75 -14.70
N PHE A 17 -0.13 -40.47 -13.69
CA PHE A 17 -0.51 -40.24 -12.29
C PHE A 17 0.37 -39.20 -11.57
N THR A 18 1.57 -38.90 -12.06
CA THR A 18 2.50 -37.95 -11.41
C THR A 18 2.44 -36.53 -11.97
N GLY A 19 1.61 -36.26 -12.99
CA GLY A 19 1.68 -35.02 -13.78
C GLY A 19 0.76 -33.87 -13.39
N PHE A 20 -0.09 -33.97 -12.36
CA PHE A 20 -1.23 -33.04 -12.21
C PHE A 20 -1.44 -32.39 -10.83
N PHE A 21 -0.37 -32.10 -10.09
CA PHE A 21 -0.44 -31.18 -8.95
C PHE A 21 0.56 -30.02 -9.14
N VAL A 22 0.38 -29.26 -10.21
CA VAL A 22 0.86 -27.88 -10.22
C VAL A 22 -0.12 -27.09 -9.36
N ASN A 23 0.20 -26.94 -8.08
CA ASN A 23 -0.44 -25.93 -7.26
C ASN A 23 -0.04 -24.59 -7.87
N SER A 24 -0.90 -24.00 -8.70
CA SER A 24 -0.83 -22.57 -8.95
C SER A 24 -0.95 -21.89 -7.60
N VAL A 25 0.16 -21.39 -7.06
CA VAL A 25 0.11 -20.37 -6.03
C VAL A 25 -0.63 -19.21 -6.69
N GLN A 26 -1.92 -19.10 -6.40
CA GLN A 26 -2.70 -17.94 -6.73
C GLN A 26 -2.11 -16.83 -5.86
N ALA A 27 -1.16 -16.07 -6.42
CA ALA A 27 -0.87 -14.76 -5.87
C ALA A 27 -2.19 -14.00 -5.95
N SER A 28 -2.86 -13.79 -4.82
CA SER A 28 -3.93 -12.81 -4.78
C SER A 28 -3.26 -11.50 -5.17
N SER A 29 -3.58 -10.98 -6.35
CA SER A 29 -3.37 -9.56 -6.60
C SER A 29 -4.38 -8.86 -5.69
N GLU A 30 -4.03 -8.71 -4.41
CA GLU A 30 -4.81 -7.92 -3.48
C GLU A 30 -4.89 -6.53 -4.08
N SER A 31 -6.09 -6.15 -4.50
CA SER A 31 -6.29 -4.92 -5.21
C SER A 31 -6.40 -3.80 -4.18
N PHE A 32 -5.43 -2.89 -4.16
CA PHE A 32 -5.34 -1.84 -3.14
C PHE A 32 -6.15 -0.60 -3.49
N ILE A 33 -6.65 0.07 -2.46
CA ILE A 33 -7.25 1.41 -2.55
C ILE A 33 -6.19 2.40 -2.07
N CYS A 34 -5.70 3.26 -2.97
CA CYS A 34 -4.61 4.17 -2.66
C CYS A 34 -5.09 5.62 -2.57
N ALA A 35 -4.65 6.34 -1.53
CA ALA A 35 -4.91 7.76 -1.36
C ALA A 35 -3.64 8.54 -1.03
N VAL A 36 -3.54 9.77 -1.52
CA VAL A 36 -2.57 10.76 -1.05
C VAL A 36 -3.25 11.64 -0.03
N TYR A 37 -2.62 11.86 1.13
CA TYR A 37 -3.20 12.60 2.25
C TYR A 37 -2.26 13.68 2.75
N PHE A 38 -2.71 14.94 2.73
CA PHE A 38 -1.97 16.08 3.29
C PHE A 38 -2.58 16.49 4.62
N THR A 39 -1.73 16.59 5.64
CA THR A 39 -2.10 16.99 6.99
C THR A 39 -1.01 17.84 7.62
N LYS A 40 -1.28 18.38 8.82
CA LYS A 40 -0.27 19.08 9.61
C LYS A 40 -0.55 19.04 11.10
N ILE A 41 0.51 19.05 11.89
CA ILE A 41 0.40 19.21 13.33
C ILE A 41 0.02 20.66 13.69
N GLY A 42 -0.83 20.83 14.71
CA GLY A 42 -1.38 22.13 15.10
C GLY A 42 -2.63 22.58 14.32
N CYS A 43 -3.17 21.73 13.44
CA CYS A 43 -4.45 21.93 12.77
C CYS A 43 -5.58 21.21 13.54
N SER A 44 -6.58 21.95 14.03
CA SER A 44 -7.67 21.38 14.85
C SER A 44 -8.49 20.35 14.10
N VAL A 45 -8.83 20.62 12.83
CA VAL A 45 -9.59 19.68 11.99
C VAL A 45 -8.76 18.42 11.68
N CYS A 46 -7.46 18.58 11.44
CA CYS A 46 -6.55 17.47 11.20
C CYS A 46 -6.44 16.57 12.43
N ALA A 47 -6.33 17.14 13.64
CA ALA A 47 -6.30 16.39 14.89
C ALA A 47 -7.56 15.54 15.12
N GLU A 48 -8.71 15.95 14.58
CA GLU A 48 -9.94 15.15 14.61
C GLU A 48 -9.92 14.03 13.56
N THR A 49 -9.37 14.28 12.36
CA THR A 49 -9.46 13.35 11.24
C THR A 49 -8.31 12.34 11.17
N ASP A 50 -7.09 12.73 11.54
CA ASP A 50 -5.88 11.91 11.41
C ASP A 50 -6.01 10.56 12.12
N PRO A 51 -6.48 10.46 13.39
CA PRO A 51 -6.60 9.17 14.06
C PRO A 51 -7.59 8.22 13.37
N VAL A 52 -8.63 8.78 12.73
CA VAL A 52 -9.64 7.99 12.02
C VAL A 52 -9.10 7.53 10.67
N VAL A 53 -8.57 8.45 9.86
CA VAL A 53 -8.09 8.16 8.51
C VAL A 53 -6.85 7.28 8.52
N LEU A 54 -5.86 7.60 9.36
CA LEU A 54 -4.55 6.96 9.33
C LEU A 54 -4.49 5.65 10.11
N SER A 55 -5.24 5.54 11.22
CA SER A 55 -5.21 4.35 12.08
C SER A 55 -6.49 3.54 11.97
N GLN A 56 -7.66 4.07 12.37
CA GLN A 56 -8.88 3.25 12.45
C GLN A 56 -9.31 2.69 11.10
N LEU A 57 -9.27 3.49 10.03
CA LEU A 57 -9.71 3.05 8.71
C LEU A 57 -8.70 2.14 8.02
N THR A 58 -7.39 2.35 8.19
CA THR A 58 -6.37 1.45 7.62
C THR A 58 -6.28 0.12 8.36
N GLU A 59 -6.63 0.07 9.65
CA GLU A 59 -6.77 -1.16 10.42
C GLU A 59 -8.05 -1.92 10.01
N LYS A 60 -9.18 -1.22 9.88
CA LYS A 60 -10.46 -1.83 9.51
C LYS A 60 -10.50 -2.30 8.05
N HIS A 61 -9.77 -1.63 7.17
CA HIS A 61 -9.70 -1.94 5.73
C HIS A 61 -8.24 -2.20 5.34
N PRO A 62 -7.75 -3.45 5.48
CA PRO A 62 -6.34 -3.80 5.23
C PRO A 62 -5.81 -3.46 3.83
N ASN A 63 -6.70 -3.38 2.84
CA ASN A 63 -6.35 -2.99 1.46
C ASN A 63 -6.32 -1.46 1.23
N LEU A 64 -6.63 -0.64 2.25
CA LEU A 64 -6.49 0.81 2.18
C LEU A 64 -5.05 1.22 2.47
N VAL A 65 -4.45 1.91 1.51
CA VAL A 65 -3.12 2.52 1.60
C VAL A 65 -3.24 4.03 1.59
N ILE A 66 -2.69 4.68 2.60
CA ILE A 66 -2.59 6.14 2.69
C ILE A 66 -1.13 6.56 2.63
N ILE A 67 -0.79 7.39 1.64
CA ILE A 67 0.49 8.08 1.52
C ILE A 67 0.33 9.45 2.20
N GLU A 68 0.77 9.54 3.46
CA GLU A 68 0.65 10.74 4.29
C GLU A 68 1.86 11.67 4.06
N TYR A 69 1.55 12.93 3.74
CA TYR A 69 2.49 14.05 3.71
C TYR A 69 2.11 15.05 4.82
N GLU A 70 2.67 14.85 6.01
CA GLU A 70 2.71 15.84 7.09
C GLU A 70 3.86 16.82 6.81
N PHE A 71 3.73 18.11 7.09
CA PHE A 71 4.74 19.10 6.68
C PHE A 71 5.23 20.07 7.77
N VAL A 72 4.89 19.85 9.04
CA VAL A 72 5.45 20.60 10.18
C VAL A 72 6.74 19.98 10.66
N TYR A 73 6.79 18.65 10.83
CA TYR A 73 8.01 17.95 11.23
C TYR A 73 8.73 17.27 10.07
N GLN A 74 8.16 17.32 8.86
CA GLN A 74 8.78 16.89 7.62
C GLN A 74 8.71 18.03 6.59
N PRO A 75 9.47 19.12 6.77
CA PRO A 75 9.40 20.29 5.88
C PRO A 75 9.71 19.98 4.41
N GLU A 76 10.39 18.88 4.12
CA GLU A 76 10.64 18.35 2.77
C GLU A 76 9.34 18.01 2.03
N ASN A 77 8.23 17.82 2.74
CA ASN A 77 6.92 17.56 2.16
C ASN A 77 6.21 18.83 1.67
N VAL A 78 6.65 20.03 2.07
CA VAL A 78 6.08 21.31 1.61
C VAL A 78 6.17 21.50 0.08
N PRO A 79 7.34 21.32 -0.57
CA PRO A 79 7.42 21.43 -2.03
C PRO A 79 6.58 20.35 -2.74
N VAL A 80 6.56 19.12 -2.22
CA VAL A 80 5.77 18.01 -2.77
C VAL A 80 4.27 18.35 -2.75
N MET A 81 3.76 18.80 -1.60
CA MET A 81 2.38 19.25 -1.45
C MET A 81 2.04 20.38 -2.43
N SER A 82 2.93 21.37 -2.54
CA SER A 82 2.73 22.52 -3.44
C SER A 82 2.62 22.08 -4.89
N GLU A 83 3.44 21.12 -5.32
CA GLU A 83 3.39 20.59 -6.67
C GLU A 83 2.16 19.69 -6.90
N TYR A 84 1.72 18.89 -5.93
CA TYR A 84 0.40 18.22 -6.02
C TYR A 84 -0.76 19.22 -6.20
N TYR A 85 -0.73 20.35 -5.47
CA TYR A 85 -1.76 21.37 -5.60
C TYR A 85 -1.82 21.96 -7.02
N LEU A 86 -0.67 22.16 -7.65
CA LEU A 86 -0.60 22.62 -9.04
C LEU A 86 -1.02 21.53 -10.03
N THR A 87 -0.44 20.33 -9.93
CA THR A 87 -0.69 19.20 -10.84
C THR A 87 -2.16 18.81 -10.89
N TYR A 88 -2.83 18.77 -9.74
CA TYR A 88 -4.22 18.30 -9.62
C TYR A 88 -5.23 19.41 -9.36
N ASN A 89 -4.82 20.69 -9.49
CA ASN A 89 -5.66 21.86 -9.26
C ASN A 89 -6.42 21.80 -7.92
N LEU A 90 -5.68 21.48 -6.85
CA LEU A 90 -6.22 21.27 -5.51
C LEU A 90 -6.24 22.58 -4.72
N PRO A 91 -7.17 22.72 -3.77
CA PRO A 91 -7.20 23.89 -2.92
C PRO A 91 -6.14 23.75 -1.81
N GLY A 92 -5.49 24.86 -1.43
CA GLY A 92 -4.36 24.87 -0.49
C GLY A 92 -4.71 24.70 1.00
N TRP A 93 -5.67 23.84 1.34
CA TRP A 93 -6.16 23.65 2.72
C TRP A 93 -5.93 22.21 3.17
N VAL A 94 -5.72 22.03 4.48
CA VAL A 94 -5.62 20.71 5.11
C VAL A 94 -6.64 20.55 6.25
N PRO A 95 -7.07 19.32 6.57
CA PRO A 95 -6.65 18.06 5.93
C PRO A 95 -7.23 17.92 4.51
N LEU A 96 -6.48 17.31 3.59
CA LEU A 96 -6.90 17.05 2.21
C LEU A 96 -6.56 15.61 1.84
N ILE A 97 -7.53 14.88 1.30
CA ILE A 97 -7.31 13.54 0.76
C ILE A 97 -7.64 13.50 -0.72
N LEU A 98 -6.80 12.80 -1.48
CA LEU A 98 -6.88 12.71 -2.93
C LEU A 98 -6.89 11.23 -3.34
N PHE A 99 -7.91 10.86 -4.11
CA PHE A 99 -8.03 9.59 -4.83
C PHE A 99 -8.02 9.86 -6.34
N GLU A 100 -7.85 8.82 -7.15
CA GLU A 100 -7.72 8.92 -8.62
C GLU A 100 -8.74 9.86 -9.32
N ASN A 101 -9.99 9.89 -8.85
CA ASN A 101 -11.08 10.63 -9.50
C ASN A 101 -11.65 11.79 -8.66
N LYS A 102 -11.20 11.98 -7.41
CA LYS A 102 -11.78 12.98 -6.50
C LYS A 102 -10.85 13.34 -5.36
N TYR A 103 -10.97 14.57 -4.87
CA TYR A 103 -10.42 14.98 -3.58
C TYR A 103 -11.52 15.39 -2.60
N SER A 104 -11.19 15.45 -1.32
CA SER A 104 -12.04 16.00 -0.26
C SER A 104 -11.16 16.78 0.73
N VAL A 105 -11.74 17.76 1.43
CA VAL A 105 -11.03 18.63 2.38
C VAL A 105 -11.77 18.76 3.70
N GLY A 106 -11.05 19.06 4.78
CA GLY A 106 -11.67 19.27 6.09
C GLY A 106 -12.31 18.00 6.64
N ARG A 107 -13.44 18.13 7.35
CA ARG A 107 -14.11 16.97 7.97
C ARG A 107 -14.74 16.01 6.97
N SER A 108 -15.08 16.47 5.75
CA SER A 108 -15.71 15.62 4.74
C SER A 108 -14.78 14.55 4.18
N ILE A 109 -13.50 14.54 4.56
CA ILE A 109 -12.60 13.45 4.19
C ILE A 109 -13.03 12.12 4.84
N LEU A 110 -13.63 12.16 6.03
CA LEU A 110 -14.04 10.94 6.74
C LEU A 110 -15.08 10.18 5.94
N ASP A 111 -16.08 10.88 5.42
CA ASP A 111 -17.12 10.28 4.58
C ASP A 111 -16.55 9.89 3.21
N ALA A 112 -15.65 10.69 2.64
CA ALA A 112 -15.02 10.39 1.36
C ALA A 112 -14.21 9.08 1.39
N VAL A 113 -13.45 8.82 2.47
CA VAL A 113 -12.68 7.57 2.64
C VAL A 113 -13.63 6.40 2.85
N LYS A 114 -14.61 6.50 3.75
CA LYS A 114 -15.61 5.45 3.99
C LYS A 114 -16.32 5.06 2.70
N GLU A 115 -16.82 6.06 1.98
CA GLU A 115 -17.48 5.85 0.69
C GLU A 115 -16.54 5.16 -0.32
N LYS A 116 -15.25 5.53 -0.33
CA LYS A 116 -14.28 4.93 -1.24
C LYS A 116 -14.07 3.44 -0.92
N VAL A 117 -13.82 3.09 0.34
CA VAL A 117 -13.56 1.71 0.76
C VAL A 117 -14.79 0.81 0.74
N GLU A 118 -15.99 1.37 0.79
CA GLU A 118 -17.25 0.60 0.68
C GLU A 118 -17.68 0.36 -0.76
N LYS A 119 -17.31 1.23 -1.70
CA LYS A 119 -17.79 1.16 -3.10
C LYS A 119 -16.80 0.60 -4.09
N TYR A 120 -15.51 0.65 -3.80
CA TYR A 120 -14.46 0.30 -4.76
C TYR A 120 -13.57 -0.78 -4.16
N GLU A 121 -13.25 -1.78 -4.97
CA GLU A 121 -12.27 -2.81 -4.61
C GLU A 121 -10.83 -2.28 -4.72
N PHE A 122 -10.58 -1.34 -5.64
CA PHE A 122 -9.25 -0.78 -5.88
C PHE A 122 -9.26 0.58 -6.58
N ASN A 123 -8.12 1.30 -6.52
CA ASN A 123 -7.78 2.40 -7.42
C ASN A 123 -6.26 2.61 -7.47
N LYS A 124 -5.81 3.34 -8.48
CA LYS A 124 -4.39 3.67 -8.60
C LYS A 124 -3.95 4.74 -7.61
N CYS A 125 -2.69 4.69 -7.20
CA CYS A 125 -1.98 5.75 -6.52
C CYS A 125 -1.69 6.89 -7.52
N LEU A 126 -2.07 8.11 -7.15
CA LEU A 126 -1.72 9.31 -7.91
C LEU A 126 -0.28 9.72 -7.58
N LEU A 127 0.46 10.14 -8.61
CA LEU A 127 1.87 10.54 -8.50
C LEU A 127 2.06 12.02 -8.78
N LEU A 128 3.14 12.60 -8.27
CA LEU A 128 3.41 14.04 -8.35
C LEU A 128 3.40 14.60 -9.79
N ASN A 129 3.81 13.77 -10.76
CA ASN A 129 3.87 14.10 -12.18
C ASN A 129 2.52 14.01 -12.93
N GLY A 130 1.41 13.77 -12.21
CA GLY A 130 0.07 13.67 -12.79
C GLY A 130 -0.33 12.27 -13.26
N SER A 131 0.61 11.32 -13.30
CA SER A 131 0.32 9.93 -13.66
C SER A 131 -0.30 9.14 -12.49
N SER A 132 -0.71 7.90 -12.78
CA SER A 132 -1.24 6.99 -11.76
C SER A 132 -0.75 5.56 -11.97
N ILE A 133 -0.46 4.86 -10.87
CA ILE A 133 0.10 3.50 -10.86
C ILE A 133 -0.61 2.61 -9.82
N GLY A 134 -0.65 1.30 -10.04
CA GLY A 134 -1.10 0.35 -9.01
C GLY A 134 -0.16 0.40 -7.79
N PHE A 135 -0.68 0.15 -6.58
CA PHE A 135 0.17 0.14 -5.39
C PHE A 135 1.18 -1.02 -5.44
N GLU A 136 0.83 -2.13 -6.09
CA GLU A 136 1.67 -3.30 -6.32
C GLU A 136 2.94 -2.94 -7.10
N ASP A 137 2.82 -2.01 -8.05
CA ASP A 137 3.92 -1.56 -8.92
C ASP A 137 4.61 -0.29 -8.39
N LEU A 138 4.03 0.40 -7.41
CA LEU A 138 4.63 1.61 -6.81
C LEU A 138 5.94 1.27 -6.08
N ASP A 139 7.03 1.97 -6.38
CA ASP A 139 8.20 1.96 -5.49
C ASP A 139 8.06 3.04 -4.42
N VAL A 140 7.86 2.63 -3.18
CA VAL A 140 7.68 3.58 -2.06
C VAL A 140 8.99 4.30 -1.69
N ASN A 141 10.15 3.77 -2.10
CA ASN A 141 11.44 4.44 -1.89
C ASN A 141 11.65 5.64 -2.81
N GLU A 142 10.98 5.65 -3.96
CA GLU A 142 11.08 6.69 -4.98
C GLU A 142 10.06 7.82 -4.79
N LEU A 143 9.17 7.71 -3.80
CA LEU A 143 8.24 8.78 -3.48
C LEU A 143 9.00 10.05 -3.05
N PRO A 144 8.66 11.22 -3.62
CA PRO A 144 9.36 12.47 -3.32
C PRO A 144 9.07 12.93 -1.89
N GLY A 145 10.01 13.65 -1.28
CA GLY A 145 9.90 14.08 0.12
C GLY A 145 10.08 12.92 1.10
N ASN A 146 9.39 13.00 2.23
CA ASN A 146 9.41 12.03 3.31
C ASN A 146 7.98 11.64 3.73
N PRO A 147 7.20 11.00 2.84
CA PRO A 147 5.87 10.53 3.22
C PRO A 147 5.96 9.38 4.23
N LYS A 148 4.89 9.23 5.02
CA LYS A 148 4.62 8.00 5.76
C LYS A 148 3.60 7.18 5.00
N ILE A 149 3.77 5.86 5.01
CA ILE A 149 2.84 4.93 4.34
C ILE A 149 2.06 4.19 5.42
N TRP A 150 0.75 4.40 5.45
CA TRP A 150 -0.15 3.74 6.38
C TRP A 150 -0.97 2.69 5.64
N ALA A 151 -0.95 1.47 6.15
CA ALA A 151 -1.75 0.38 5.61
C ALA A 151 -1.87 -0.74 6.65
N ASN A 152 -3.00 -1.44 6.66
CA ASN A 152 -3.19 -2.64 7.50
C ASN A 152 -2.84 -2.41 8.99
N GLY A 153 -3.26 -1.25 9.53
CA GLY A 153 -2.98 -0.84 10.91
C GLY A 153 -1.49 -0.59 11.23
N ARG A 154 -0.62 -0.52 10.23
CA ARG A 154 0.82 -0.29 10.35
C ARG A 154 1.23 0.98 9.64
N VAL A 155 2.39 1.51 10.05
CA VAL A 155 3.00 2.68 9.43
C VAL A 155 4.45 2.39 9.08
N PHE A 156 4.83 2.75 7.86
CA PHE A 156 6.21 2.86 7.43
C PHE A 156 6.64 4.33 7.50
N ILE A 157 7.76 4.57 8.17
CA ILE A 157 8.36 5.90 8.34
C ILE A 157 9.80 5.83 7.87
N LYS A 158 10.13 6.61 6.83
CA LYS A 158 11.51 6.79 6.38
C LYS A 158 12.20 7.78 7.32
N THR A 159 13.19 7.30 8.08
CA THR A 159 13.98 8.15 8.99
C THR A 159 15.33 8.56 8.44
N ASN A 160 15.86 7.81 7.46
CA ASN A 160 17.13 8.07 6.78
C ASN A 160 17.06 7.53 5.34
N GLU A 161 17.97 7.98 4.47
CA GLU A 161 18.23 7.31 3.20
C GLU A 161 18.91 5.96 3.45
N GLY A 162 18.34 4.87 2.92
CA GLY A 162 18.84 3.52 3.16
C GLY A 162 18.25 2.50 2.19
N GLY A 163 19.07 1.50 1.81
CA GLY A 163 18.78 0.52 0.75
C GLY A 163 17.89 -0.64 1.18
N VAL A 164 16.75 -0.37 1.81
CA VAL A 164 15.74 -1.40 2.07
C VAL A 164 14.94 -1.62 0.80
N SER A 165 14.81 -2.88 0.35
CA SER A 165 14.09 -3.17 -0.89
C SER A 165 12.59 -2.86 -0.75
N ASN A 166 11.99 -2.38 -1.83
CA ASN A 166 10.56 -2.05 -1.90
C ASN A 166 9.68 -3.25 -1.49
N GLU A 167 10.09 -4.47 -1.87
CA GLU A 167 9.39 -5.71 -1.52
C GLU A 167 9.38 -5.94 -0.02
N LEU A 168 10.50 -5.71 0.67
CA LEU A 168 10.55 -5.86 2.12
C LEU A 168 9.63 -4.85 2.82
N LEU A 169 9.64 -3.60 2.34
CA LEU A 169 8.79 -2.54 2.90
C LEU A 169 7.31 -2.91 2.77
N LYS A 170 6.88 -3.34 1.58
CA LYS A 170 5.50 -3.81 1.37
C LYS A 170 5.18 -5.04 2.22
N GLN A 171 6.07 -6.04 2.28
CA GLN A 171 5.87 -7.20 3.14
C GLN A 171 5.72 -6.81 4.62
N SER A 172 6.45 -5.80 5.09
CA SER A 172 6.33 -5.32 6.47
C SER A 172 4.98 -4.67 6.79
N LEU A 173 4.28 -4.14 5.78
CA LEU A 173 2.95 -3.56 5.94
C LEU A 173 1.85 -4.64 5.97
N PHE A 174 1.93 -5.65 5.09
CA PHE A 174 0.80 -6.57 4.86
C PHE A 174 0.98 -7.97 5.46
N ASN A 175 2.21 -8.40 5.77
CA ASN A 175 2.41 -9.77 6.28
C ASN A 175 2.08 -9.88 7.77
N GLU A 176 1.25 -10.85 8.15
CA GLU A 176 0.91 -11.10 9.56
C GLU A 176 2.14 -11.50 10.40
N ASP A 177 3.05 -12.32 9.84
CA ASP A 177 4.24 -12.82 10.54
C ASP A 177 5.48 -11.98 10.21
N LEU A 178 5.65 -10.90 10.98
CA LEU A 178 6.82 -10.03 10.87
C LEU A 178 8.14 -10.73 11.23
N ASN A 179 8.12 -11.77 12.06
CA ASN A 179 9.34 -12.52 12.38
C ASN A 179 9.88 -13.24 11.14
N LYS A 180 8.98 -13.72 10.28
CA LYS A 180 9.34 -14.30 8.99
C LYS A 180 9.86 -13.24 8.02
N VAL A 181 9.20 -12.08 7.93
CA VAL A 181 9.61 -10.97 7.06
C VAL A 181 11.02 -10.48 7.41
N PHE A 182 11.30 -10.27 8.69
CA PHE A 182 12.58 -9.75 9.15
C PHE A 182 13.63 -10.85 9.43
N LYS A 183 13.36 -12.10 9.03
CA LYS A 183 14.29 -13.20 9.25
C LYS A 183 15.61 -12.96 8.51
N GLY A 184 16.71 -12.91 9.27
CA GLY A 184 18.05 -12.66 8.72
C GLY A 184 18.31 -11.19 8.37
N ILE A 185 17.39 -10.30 8.71
CA ILE A 185 17.53 -8.85 8.56
C ILE A 185 17.96 -8.28 9.91
N LYS A 186 18.95 -7.38 9.90
CA LYS A 186 19.35 -6.67 11.11
C LYS A 186 18.34 -5.55 11.36
N PHE A 187 17.62 -5.62 12.46
CA PHE A 187 16.70 -4.57 12.91
C PHE A 187 16.80 -4.37 14.42
N GLU A 188 16.33 -3.23 14.90
CA GLU A 188 16.19 -2.89 16.30
C GLU A 188 14.70 -2.75 16.62
N LYS A 189 14.25 -3.41 17.69
CA LYS A 189 12.90 -3.21 18.23
C LYS A 189 12.97 -2.09 19.25
N ILE A 190 12.19 -1.04 19.03
CA ILE A 190 12.02 0.07 19.98
C ILE A 190 10.71 -0.20 20.74
N GLU A 191 10.76 -0.17 22.07
CA GLU A 191 9.61 -0.34 22.97
C GLU A 191 9.18 0.99 23.60
#